data_AF-W4M152-F1
#
_entry.id   AF-W4M152-F1
#
_cell.length_a   1.000
_cell.length_b   1.000
_cell.length_c   1.000
_cell.angle_alpha   90.00
_cell.angle_beta   90.00
_cell.angle_gamma   90.00
#
_symmetry.space_group_name_H-M   'P 1'
#
loop_
_entity.id
_entity.type
_entity.pdbx_description
1 polymer ?
#
loop_
_entity_poly.entity_id
_entity_poly.type
_entity_poly.pdbx_seq_one_letter_code
_entity_poly.pdbx_strand_id
1 'polypeptide(L)'
;MDAMADEDIQFDEDSPRTEPEDWAVAVVHQGLPLPRKKTQLALRLDSDVLAWFKAQGPGYQTRINAVLKAYKEAHEKTEAKA
;
A
#
# COMPACT_ATOMS: atom_id res chain seq x y z
N MET A 1 -6.48 -24.57 -16.64
CA MET A 1 -5.25 -23.78 -16.49
C MET A 1 -4.16 -24.80 -16.29
N ASP A 2 -3.49 -25.21 -17.37
CA ASP A 2 -2.35 -26.11 -17.24
C ASP A 2 -1.22 -25.34 -16.58
N ALA A 3 -0.70 -25.88 -15.48
CA ALA A 3 0.44 -25.31 -14.79
C ALA A 3 1.70 -25.56 -15.64
N MET A 4 2.49 -24.52 -15.89
CA MET A 4 3.80 -24.67 -16.53
C MET A 4 4.70 -25.51 -15.60
N ALA A 5 5.48 -26.42 -16.18
CA ALA A 5 6.52 -27.12 -15.44
C ALA A 5 7.68 -26.16 -15.17
N ASP A 6 8.41 -26.36 -14.07
CA ASP A 6 9.59 -25.54 -13.72
C ASP A 6 10.67 -25.57 -14.82
N GLU A 7 10.72 -26.66 -15.59
CA GLU A 7 11.65 -26.87 -16.71
C GLU A 7 11.38 -25.95 -17.90
N ASP A 8 10.13 -25.47 -18.03
CA ASP A 8 9.70 -24.58 -19.12
C ASP A 8 9.89 -23.09 -18.78
N ILE A 9 10.42 -22.77 -17.59
CA ILE A 9 10.67 -21.39 -17.17
C ILE A 9 11.89 -20.85 -17.94
N GLN A 10 11.64 -19.83 -18.76
CA GLN A 10 12.70 -19.12 -19.48
C GLN A 10 13.36 -18.08 -18.58
N PHE A 11 14.68 -18.08 -18.52
CA PHE A 11 15.48 -17.07 -17.83
C PHE A 11 16.29 -16.27 -18.86
N ASP A 12 16.20 -14.96 -18.79
CA ASP A 12 16.86 -14.01 -19.69
C ASP A 12 17.53 -12.87 -18.91
N GLU A 13 18.04 -11.85 -19.61
CA GLU A 13 18.75 -10.73 -19.01
C GLU A 13 17.86 -9.87 -18.09
N ASP A 14 16.57 -9.72 -18.42
CA ASP A 14 15.59 -8.99 -17.61
C ASP A 14 14.98 -9.87 -16.50
N SER A 15 15.13 -11.20 -16.59
CA SER A 15 14.62 -12.17 -15.62
C SER A 15 15.65 -13.26 -15.31
N PRO A 16 16.78 -12.89 -14.67
CA PRO A 16 17.81 -13.85 -14.30
C PRO A 16 17.30 -14.82 -13.23
N ARG A 17 17.90 -16.02 -13.21
CA ARG A 17 17.65 -16.98 -12.14
C ARG A 17 18.17 -16.41 -10.82
N THR A 18 17.39 -16.56 -9.76
CA THR A 18 17.83 -16.17 -8.41
C THR A 18 18.91 -17.14 -7.91
N GLU A 19 20.06 -16.60 -7.52
CA GLU A 19 21.20 -17.32 -6.98
C GLU A 19 21.30 -17.11 -5.45
N PRO A 20 21.99 -17.99 -4.71
CA PRO A 20 22.18 -17.84 -3.27
C PRO A 20 22.82 -16.49 -2.85
N GLU A 21 23.71 -15.95 -3.68
CA GLU A 21 24.33 -14.63 -3.49
C GLU A 21 23.31 -13.49 -3.45
N ASP A 22 22.20 -13.58 -4.19
CA ASP A 22 21.13 -12.58 -4.16
C ASP A 22 20.47 -12.48 -2.77
N TRP A 23 20.50 -13.59 -2.02
CA TRP A 23 19.96 -13.67 -0.67
C TRP A 23 20.96 -13.24 0.41
N ALA A 24 22.27 -13.19 0.10
CA ALA A 24 23.31 -12.87 1.07
C ALA A 24 23.18 -11.44 1.65
N VAL A 25 22.60 -10.52 0.87
CA VAL A 25 22.34 -9.12 1.27
C VAL A 25 20.85 -8.83 1.48
N ALA A 26 19.99 -9.85 1.37
CA ALA A 26 18.56 -9.67 1.51
C ALA A 26 18.21 -9.26 2.95
N VAL A 27 17.48 -8.15 3.10
CA VAL A 27 16.97 -7.72 4.39
C VAL A 27 15.70 -8.49 4.70
N VAL A 28 15.78 -9.42 5.66
CA VAL A 28 14.59 -10.13 6.13
C VAL A 28 13.66 -9.12 6.79
N HIS A 29 12.42 -9.05 6.30
CA HIS A 29 11.37 -8.18 6.84
C HIS A 29 10.82 -8.74 8.17
N GLN A 30 11.68 -8.94 9.18
CA GLN A 30 11.27 -9.39 10.52
C GLN A 30 10.92 -8.18 11.39
N GLY A 31 9.74 -8.21 12.01
CA GLY A 31 9.33 -7.22 13.02
C GLY A 31 8.84 -5.88 12.45
N LEU A 32 8.80 -5.70 11.13
CA LEU A 32 8.10 -4.54 10.56
C LEU A 32 6.59 -4.72 10.71
N PRO A 33 5.87 -3.68 11.17
CA PRO A 33 4.42 -3.74 11.22
C PRO A 33 3.89 -4.01 9.81
N LEU A 34 3.14 -5.10 9.67
CA LEU A 34 2.43 -5.42 8.43
C LEU A 34 1.66 -4.16 8.00
N PRO A 35 1.71 -3.78 6.71
CA PRO A 35 0.95 -2.64 6.24
C PRO A 35 -0.52 -2.89 6.59
N ARG A 36 -1.12 -1.94 7.32
CA ARG A 36 -2.54 -2.04 7.68
C ARG A 36 -3.34 -2.21 6.40
N LYS A 37 -4.14 -3.29 6.34
CA LYS A 37 -5.02 -3.55 5.20
C LYS A 37 -5.92 -2.32 4.99
N LYS A 38 -5.85 -1.75 3.79
CA LYS A 38 -6.77 -0.70 3.34
C LYS A 38 -7.90 -1.38 2.60
N THR A 39 -9.13 -1.05 2.95
CA THR A 39 -10.30 -1.52 2.22
C THR A 39 -10.56 -0.59 1.04
N GLN A 40 -10.63 -1.14 -0.17
CA GLN A 40 -11.06 -0.38 -1.34
C GLN A 40 -12.58 -0.23 -1.28
N LEU A 41 -13.06 1.02 -1.35
CA LEU A 41 -14.48 1.33 -1.39
C LEU A 41 -14.73 2.51 -2.33
N ALA A 42 -15.95 2.58 -2.88
CA ALA A 42 -16.39 3.73 -3.65
C ALA A 42 -16.96 4.80 -2.70
N LEU A 43 -16.22 5.88 -2.50
CA LEU A 43 -16.64 7.03 -1.69
C LEU A 43 -16.99 8.21 -2.59
N ARG A 44 -18.09 8.91 -2.29
CA ARG A 44 -18.43 10.18 -2.93
C ARG A 44 -17.79 11.33 -2.15
N LEU A 45 -17.13 12.23 -2.88
CA LEU A 45 -16.54 13.46 -2.36
C LEU A 45 -17.04 14.60 -3.22
N ASP A 46 -17.19 15.78 -2.63
CA ASP A 46 -17.50 16.99 -3.38
C ASP A 46 -16.39 17.28 -4.40
N SER A 47 -16.79 17.84 -5.54
CA SER A 47 -15.90 18.02 -6.70
C SER A 47 -14.77 19.00 -6.43
N ASP A 48 -15.05 20.06 -5.67
CA ASP A 48 -14.10 21.08 -5.23
C ASP A 48 -13.08 20.51 -4.24
N VAL A 49 -13.54 19.69 -3.28
CA VAL A 49 -12.67 19.00 -2.32
C VAL A 49 -11.71 18.05 -3.05
N LEU A 50 -12.23 17.25 -3.98
CA LEU A 50 -11.40 16.34 -4.76
C LEU A 50 -10.39 17.10 -5.64
N ALA A 51 -10.81 18.19 -6.27
CA ALA A 51 -9.94 19.04 -7.09
C ALA A 51 -8.81 19.63 -6.24
N TRP A 52 -9.11 20.14 -5.04
CA TRP A 52 -8.12 20.69 -4.13
C TRP A 52 -7.07 19.67 -3.69
N PHE A 53 -7.47 18.43 -3.39
CA PHE A 53 -6.52 17.35 -3.07
C PHE A 53 -5.67 16.94 -4.27
N LYS A 54 -6.26 16.85 -5.48
CA LYS A 54 -5.53 16.53 -6.71
C LYS A 54 -4.50 17.60 -7.08
N ALA A 55 -4.80 18.87 -6.83
CA ALA A 55 -3.88 19.99 -7.10
C ALA A 55 -2.56 19.89 -6.29
N GLN A 56 -2.56 19.15 -5.18
CA GLN A 56 -1.36 18.89 -4.37
C GLN A 56 -0.44 17.80 -4.95
N GLY A 57 -0.77 17.28 -6.14
CA GLY A 57 0.05 16.34 -6.88
C GLY A 57 -0.09 14.88 -6.41
N PRO A 58 0.90 14.03 -6.76
CA PRO A 58 0.88 12.59 -6.45
C PRO A 58 0.63 12.33 -4.95
N GLY A 59 -0.08 11.24 -4.66
CA GLY A 59 -0.41 10.84 -3.29
C GLY A 59 -1.65 11.52 -2.70
N TYR A 60 -2.47 12.22 -3.50
CA TYR A 60 -3.69 12.89 -3.02
C TYR A 60 -4.64 11.95 -2.25
N GLN A 61 -4.79 10.70 -2.68
CA GLN A 61 -5.61 9.69 -1.96
C GLN A 61 -5.04 9.37 -0.57
N THR A 62 -3.71 9.29 -0.45
CA THR A 62 -3.03 9.09 0.83
C THR A 62 -3.29 10.27 1.77
N ARG A 63 -3.29 11.50 1.25
CA ARG A 63 -3.63 12.70 2.04
C ARG A 63 -5.08 12.69 2.50
N ILE A 64 -6.03 12.34 1.62
CA ILE A 64 -7.45 12.17 2.00
C ILE A 64 -7.57 11.18 3.16
N ASN A 65 -6.94 10.01 3.05
CA ASN A 65 -6.98 9.01 4.10
C ASN A 65 -6.34 9.48 5.42
N ALA A 66 -5.28 10.29 5.35
CA ALA A 66 -4.64 10.86 6.54
C ALA A 66 -5.57 11.82 7.29
N VAL A 67 -6.31 12.67 6.57
CA VAL A 67 -7.32 13.57 7.16
C VAL A 67 -8.45 12.79 7.82
N LEU A 68 -9.00 11.79 7.13
CA LEU A 68 -10.06 10.94 7.69
C LEU A 68 -9.60 10.21 8.96
N LYS A 69 -8.35 9.74 8.98
CA LYS A 69 -7.75 9.09 10.14
C LYS A 69 -7.60 10.07 11.31
N ALA A 70 -7.10 11.28 11.07
CA ALA A 70 -6.96 12.29 12.12
C ALA A 70 -8.33 12.69 12.71
N TYR A 71 -9.36 12.83 11.86
CA TYR A 71 -10.73 13.10 12.29
C TYR A 71 -11.28 11.98 13.18
N LYS A 72 -11.12 10.71 12.77
CA LYS A 72 -11.49 9.53 13.57
C LYS A 72 -10.84 9.54 14.95
N GLU A 73 -9.52 9.70 14.99
CA GLU A 73 -8.75 9.66 16.25
C GLU A 73 -9.13 10.79 17.22
N ALA A 74 -9.49 11.97 16.69
CA ALA A 74 -9.99 13.07 17.51
C ALA A 74 -11.36 12.75 18.14
N HIS A 75 -12.25 12.09 17.42
CA HIS A 75 -13.57 11.72 17.91
C HIS A 75 -13.54 10.56 18.90
N GLU A 76 -12.72 9.53 18.66
CA GLU A 76 -12.55 8.41 19.62
C GLU A 76 -12.04 8.90 20.99
N LYS A 77 -11.17 9.92 21.03
CA LYS A 77 -10.70 10.53 22.28
C LYS A 77 -11.78 11.30 23.03
N THR A 78 -12.79 11.79 22.32
CA THR A 78 -13.90 12.56 22.91
C THR A 78 -14.93 11.61 23.51
N GLU A 79 -15.25 10.51 22.81
CA GLU A 79 -16.16 9.46 23.30
C GLU A 79 -15.57 8.67 24.47
N ALA A 80 -14.26 8.42 24.49
CA ALA A 80 -13.60 7.74 25.62
C ALA A 80 -13.50 8.58 26.90
N LYS A 81 -13.84 9.87 26.84
CA LYS A 81 -13.77 10.82 27.96
C LYS A 81 -15.15 11.23 28.49
N ALA A 82 -16.22 10.82 27.81
CA ALA A 82 -17.62 10.98 28.23
C ALA A 82 -18.09 9.73 28.99
#